data_AF-A0A9P6ZXN7-F1
#
_entry.id   AF-A0A9P6ZXN7-F1
#
_cell.length_a   1.000
_cell.length_b   1.000
_cell.length_c   1.000
_cell.angle_alpha   90.00
_cell.angle_beta   90.00
_cell.angle_gamma   90.00
#
_symmetry.space_group_name_H-M   'P 1'
#
loop_
_entity.id
_entity.type
_entity.pdbx_description
1 polymer ?
#
loop_
_entity_poly.entity_id
_entity_poly.type
_entity_poly.pdbx_seq_one_letter_code
_entity_poly.pdbx_strand_id
1 'polypeptide(L)'
;MSGILHPSIVGLRVSVTIVHTCTIVLTSWRLWYKIIQQRWWWEDVWAATALAAVITSGVSVWIFSGTPMDSKPWDGPIIAYWLIMISFTIGLWSSRLSMMCSIVRLSPPTRIRTVACCSAAAFGAIAIALLIHKCWFCARNHDWEEIAPLSCSLASSVGITQVIADFLSDMTLVVLPAQILHQVKLPRNQRILFLSVFSGSLMTTLLSIVHVVFFIQADPILKILTAQLEMAFSVIVCDLLPIVTCLYKVLRSRDLDLSHRRYPTESMFLTTFVDIPSSDSHATAELKFIT
;
A
#
# COMPACT_ATOMS: atom_id res chain seq x y z
N MET A 1 4.63 10.33 37.48
CA MET A 1 4.42 11.63 36.81
C MET A 1 5.30 11.62 35.57
N SER A 2 4.82 10.97 34.52
CA SER A 2 5.61 10.65 33.32
C SER A 2 5.57 11.88 32.40
N GLY A 3 6.71 12.52 32.21
CA GLY A 3 6.86 13.60 31.24
C GLY A 3 6.72 13.02 29.83
N ILE A 4 5.51 13.05 29.28
CA ILE A 4 5.29 12.80 27.87
C ILE A 4 5.92 14.00 27.14
N LEU A 5 7.00 13.74 26.41
CA LEU A 5 7.67 14.71 25.57
C LEU A 5 6.67 15.17 24.50
N HIS A 6 6.01 16.31 24.70
CA HIS A 6 5.15 16.88 23.67
C HIS A 6 6.03 17.21 22.45
N PRO A 7 5.77 16.60 21.28
CA PRO A 7 6.56 16.88 20.10
C PRO A 7 6.36 18.34 19.71
N SER A 8 7.46 19.04 19.47
CA SER A 8 7.41 20.41 18.94
C SER A 8 6.82 20.39 17.53
N ILE A 9 6.22 21.51 17.11
CA ILE A 9 5.72 21.71 15.74
C ILE A 9 6.83 21.45 14.70
N VAL A 10 8.07 21.79 15.05
CA VAL A 10 9.25 21.49 14.23
C VAL A 10 9.44 19.98 14.07
N GLY A 11 9.34 19.21 15.16
CA GLY A 11 9.43 17.76 15.13
C GLY A 11 8.35 17.11 14.26
N LEU A 12 7.11 17.62 14.32
CA LEU A 12 6.02 17.20 13.43
C LEU A 12 6.39 17.41 11.97
N ARG A 13 6.81 18.63 11.59
CA ARG A 13 7.15 18.96 10.20
C ARG A 13 8.29 18.11 9.66
N VAL A 14 9.36 17.96 10.44
CA VAL A 14 10.54 17.17 10.04
C VAL A 14 10.15 15.71 9.84
N SER A 15 9.38 15.12 10.76
CA SER A 15 8.97 13.72 10.68
C SER A 15 8.06 13.47 9.47
N VAL A 16 7.04 14.31 9.29
CA VAL A 16 6.08 14.19 8.18
C VAL A 16 6.77 14.37 6.83
N THR A 17 7.65 15.36 6.70
CA THR A 17 8.36 15.62 5.43
C THR A 17 9.25 14.47 5.03
N ILE A 18 10.08 13.95 5.95
CA ILE A 18 10.96 12.81 5.66
C ILE A 18 10.14 11.62 5.19
N VAL A 19 9.12 11.25 5.96
CA VAL A 19 8.32 10.06 5.67
C VAL A 19 7.52 10.22 4.37
N HIS A 20 6.89 11.37 4.14
CA HIS A 20 6.14 11.63 2.91
C HIS A 20 7.05 11.67 1.68
N THR A 21 8.22 12.30 1.77
CA THR A 21 9.18 12.31 0.65
C THR A 21 9.64 10.90 0.30
N CYS A 22 9.96 10.07 1.29
CA CYS A 22 10.28 8.65 1.06
C CYS A 22 9.11 7.93 0.36
N THR A 23 7.89 8.07 0.87
CA THR A 23 6.70 7.46 0.25
C THR A 23 6.51 7.92 -1.19
N ILE A 24 6.57 9.24 -1.45
CA ILE A 24 6.40 9.81 -2.80
C ILE A 24 7.41 9.22 -3.77
N VAL A 25 8.69 9.17 -3.40
CA VAL A 25 9.75 8.63 -4.25
C VAL A 25 9.50 7.15 -4.58
N LEU A 26 9.14 6.35 -3.57
CA LEU A 26 8.87 4.91 -3.76
C LEU A 26 7.65 4.65 -4.64
N THR A 27 6.55 5.36 -4.41
CA THR A 27 5.31 5.17 -5.18
C THR A 27 5.47 5.70 -6.61
N SER A 28 6.13 6.84 -6.80
CA SER A 28 6.44 7.37 -8.13
C SER A 28 7.33 6.42 -8.92
N TRP A 29 8.37 5.85 -8.29
CA TRP A 29 9.22 4.85 -8.92
C TRP A 29 8.43 3.61 -9.36
N ARG A 30 7.55 3.08 -8.49
CA ARG A 30 6.67 1.96 -8.81
C ARG A 30 5.80 2.27 -10.04
N LEU A 31 5.13 3.42 -10.05
CA LEU A 31 4.25 3.83 -11.14
C LEU A 31 5.02 3.98 -12.45
N TRP A 32 6.16 4.67 -12.41
CA TRP A 32 7.06 4.85 -13.56
C TRP A 32 7.49 3.51 -14.16
N TYR A 33 7.99 2.59 -13.32
CA TYR A 33 8.43 1.27 -13.75
C TYR A 33 7.31 0.47 -14.46
N LYS A 34 6.08 0.55 -13.94
CA LYS A 34 4.93 -0.15 -14.56
C LYS A 34 4.41 0.52 -15.82
N ILE A 35 4.44 1.85 -15.89
CA ILE A 35 4.12 2.61 -17.10
C ILE A 35 5.05 2.19 -18.24
N ILE A 36 6.36 2.09 -17.97
CA ILE A 36 7.33 1.62 -18.96
C ILE A 36 7.01 0.19 -19.41
N GLN A 37 6.59 -0.69 -18.50
CA GLN A 37 6.24 -2.07 -18.85
C GLN A 37 4.87 -2.23 -19.52
N GLN A 38 4.12 -1.15 -19.78
CA GLN A 38 2.80 -1.17 -20.43
C GLN A 38 1.78 -2.09 -19.72
N ARG A 39 1.91 -2.26 -18.40
CA ARG A 39 1.03 -3.14 -17.58
C ARG A 39 0.09 -2.33 -16.71
N TRP A 40 -0.57 -1.32 -17.29
CA TRP A 40 -1.48 -0.43 -16.59
C TRP A 40 -2.77 -1.16 -16.16
N TRP A 41 -3.05 -1.19 -14.86
CA TRP A 41 -4.22 -1.87 -14.28
C TRP A 41 -4.87 -1.02 -13.20
N TRP A 42 -6.09 -1.39 -12.77
CA TRP A 42 -6.84 -0.72 -11.70
C TRP A 42 -6.05 -0.56 -10.38
N GLU A 43 -5.11 -1.45 -10.09
CA GLU A 43 -4.21 -1.32 -8.95
C GLU A 43 -3.33 -0.06 -8.98
N ASP A 44 -2.97 0.43 -10.17
CA ASP A 44 -2.09 1.58 -10.34
C ASP A 44 -2.88 2.88 -10.24
N VAL A 45 -4.17 2.86 -10.59
CA VAL A 45 -5.10 3.97 -10.31
C VAL A 45 -5.19 4.20 -8.81
N TRP A 46 -5.42 3.15 -8.02
CA TRP A 46 -5.47 3.26 -6.56
C TRP A 46 -4.14 3.69 -5.93
N ALA A 47 -3.00 3.24 -6.48
CA ALA A 47 -1.69 3.70 -6.03
C ALA A 47 -1.46 5.19 -6.36
N ALA A 48 -1.89 5.66 -7.53
CA ALA A 48 -1.85 7.07 -7.89
C ALA A 48 -2.77 7.93 -7.01
N THR A 49 -3.97 7.44 -6.69
CA THR A 49 -4.89 8.09 -5.73
C THR A 49 -4.24 8.19 -4.35
N ALA A 50 -3.57 7.14 -3.88
CA ALA A 50 -2.84 7.17 -2.60
C ALA A 50 -1.69 8.18 -2.62
N LEU A 51 -0.93 8.25 -3.73
CA LEU A 51 0.14 9.24 -3.90
C LEU A 51 -0.40 10.68 -3.86
N ALA A 52 -1.50 10.95 -4.56
CA ALA A 52 -2.14 12.27 -4.54
C ALA A 52 -2.61 12.66 -3.13
N ALA A 53 -3.13 11.70 -2.36
CA ALA A 53 -3.52 11.91 -0.98
C ALA A 53 -2.32 12.22 -0.06
N VAL A 54 -1.19 11.52 -0.22
CA VAL A 54 0.06 11.79 0.54
C VAL A 54 0.63 13.17 0.24
N ILE A 55 0.58 13.61 -1.02
CA ILE A 55 1.03 14.96 -1.41
C ILE A 55 0.10 16.02 -0.80
N THR A 56 -1.22 15.84 -0.97
CA THR A 56 -2.23 16.78 -0.47
C THR A 56 -2.13 16.94 1.03
N SER A 57 -2.12 15.84 1.77
CA SER A 57 -1.95 15.84 3.24
C SER A 57 -0.64 16.48 3.68
N GLY A 58 0.48 16.22 2.99
CA GLY A 58 1.76 16.83 3.29
C GLY A 58 1.70 18.36 3.20
N VAL A 59 1.16 18.89 2.09
CA VAL A 59 0.96 20.34 1.91
C VAL A 59 0.02 20.90 2.99
N SER A 60 -1.07 20.21 3.29
CA SER A 60 -2.02 20.62 4.30
C SER A 60 -1.42 20.66 5.72
N VAL A 61 -0.53 19.72 6.07
CA VAL A 61 0.19 19.77 7.36
C VAL A 61 1.08 21.00 7.47
N TRP A 62 1.74 21.41 6.38
CA TRP A 62 2.52 22.65 6.37
C TRP A 62 1.67 23.90 6.56
N ILE A 63 0.50 23.96 5.91
CA ILE A 63 -0.45 25.07 6.08
C ILE A 63 -0.99 25.10 7.52
N PHE A 64 -1.43 23.95 8.04
CA PHE A 64 -1.98 23.81 9.38
C PHE A 64 -0.98 24.16 10.47
N SER A 65 0.26 23.68 10.34
CA SER A 65 1.32 23.95 11.32
C SER A 65 1.95 25.34 11.16
N GLY A 66 1.66 26.05 10.06
CA GLY A 66 2.15 27.39 9.75
C GLY A 66 1.51 28.49 10.59
N THR A 67 0.32 28.25 11.11
CA THR A 67 -0.43 29.24 11.89
C THR A 67 -0.14 29.10 13.39
N PRO A 68 0.10 30.21 14.11
CA PRO A 68 0.22 30.18 15.56
C PRO A 68 -1.04 29.60 16.21
N MET A 69 -0.88 28.63 17.12
CA MET A 69 -1.99 27.96 17.82
C MET A 69 -2.88 28.94 18.60
N ASP A 70 -2.40 30.13 18.93
CA ASP A 70 -3.12 31.14 19.72
C ASP A 70 -3.86 32.19 18.86
N SER A 71 -3.74 32.10 17.54
CA SER A 71 -4.36 33.06 16.60
C SER A 71 -5.72 32.57 16.12
N LYS A 72 -6.68 33.49 15.94
CA LYS A 72 -7.99 33.16 15.36
C LYS A 72 -7.79 32.44 14.02
N PRO A 73 -8.43 31.28 13.80
CA PRO A 73 -8.36 30.58 12.52
C PRO A 73 -8.92 31.47 11.42
N TRP A 74 -8.11 31.73 10.39
CA TRP A 74 -8.62 32.17 9.09
C TRP A 74 -9.06 30.92 8.31
N ASP A 75 -9.69 31.07 7.15
CA ASP A 75 -10.22 29.91 6.40
C ASP A 75 -9.15 28.85 6.03
N GLY A 76 -7.87 29.25 5.93
CA GLY A 76 -6.75 28.38 5.54
C GLY A 76 -6.54 27.13 6.40
N PRO A 77 -6.25 27.25 7.71
CA PRO A 77 -6.10 26.10 8.61
C PRO A 77 -7.32 25.19 8.71
N ILE A 78 -8.53 25.73 8.59
CA ILE A 78 -9.78 24.96 8.58
C ILE A 78 -9.80 24.05 7.34
N ILE A 79 -9.56 24.62 6.15
CA ILE A 79 -9.48 23.86 4.90
C ILE A 79 -8.34 22.83 4.96
N ALA A 80 -7.19 23.20 5.52
CA ALA A 80 -6.06 22.29 5.68
C ALA A 80 -6.39 21.10 6.59
N TYR A 81 -7.11 21.33 7.70
CA TYR A 81 -7.53 20.25 8.59
C TYR A 81 -8.50 19.27 7.89
N TRP A 82 -9.47 19.79 7.13
CA TRP A 82 -10.36 18.98 6.30
C TRP A 82 -9.59 18.13 5.28
N LEU A 83 -8.64 18.74 4.57
CA LEU A 83 -7.80 18.04 3.60
C LEU A 83 -6.92 16.97 4.26
N ILE A 84 -6.37 17.21 5.46
CA ILE A 84 -5.64 16.19 6.23
C ILE A 84 -6.54 14.99 6.53
N MET A 85 -7.74 15.23 7.06
CA MET A 85 -8.68 14.17 7.45
C MET A 85 -9.15 13.33 6.26
N ILE A 86 -9.52 13.98 5.17
CA ILE A 86 -9.99 13.34 3.94
C ILE A 86 -8.85 12.58 3.28
N SER A 87 -7.68 13.23 3.11
CA SER A 87 -6.51 12.62 2.48
C SER A 87 -6.01 11.41 3.27
N PHE A 88 -6.01 11.47 4.60
CA PHE A 88 -5.66 10.32 5.45
C PHE A 88 -6.50 9.09 5.09
N THR A 89 -7.83 9.26 5.07
CA THR A 89 -8.74 8.14 4.81
C THR A 89 -8.62 7.65 3.36
N ILE A 90 -8.55 8.57 2.38
CA ILE A 90 -8.37 8.21 0.97
C ILE A 90 -7.05 7.47 0.77
N GLY A 91 -5.95 7.99 1.31
CA GLY A 91 -4.62 7.40 1.18
C GLY A 91 -4.54 6.00 1.77
N LEU A 92 -5.01 5.84 3.01
CA LEU A 92 -5.01 4.57 3.74
C LEU A 92 -5.86 3.50 3.05
N TRP A 93 -7.06 3.83 2.58
CA TRP A 93 -7.94 2.85 1.96
C TRP A 93 -7.56 2.57 0.49
N SER A 94 -7.02 3.57 -0.22
CA SER A 94 -6.54 3.37 -1.59
C SER A 94 -5.31 2.46 -1.65
N SER A 95 -4.40 2.53 -0.67
CA SER A 95 -3.26 1.60 -0.59
C SER A 95 -3.73 0.16 -0.41
N ARG A 96 -4.70 -0.08 0.47
CA ARG A 96 -5.30 -1.41 0.70
C ARG A 96 -6.06 -1.92 -0.52
N LEU A 97 -6.83 -1.06 -1.19
CA LEU A 97 -7.50 -1.40 -2.44
C LEU A 97 -6.50 -1.76 -3.54
N SER A 98 -5.39 -1.03 -3.66
CA SER A 98 -4.31 -1.35 -4.61
C SER A 98 -3.72 -2.75 -4.36
N MET A 99 -3.43 -3.11 -3.10
CA MET A 99 -2.99 -4.46 -2.73
C MET A 99 -4.04 -5.52 -3.08
N MET A 100 -5.30 -5.25 -2.74
CA MET A 100 -6.41 -6.16 -2.99
C MET A 100 -6.63 -6.42 -4.48
N CYS A 101 -6.55 -5.39 -5.32
CA CYS A 101 -6.59 -5.51 -6.77
C CYS A 101 -5.41 -6.35 -7.31
N SER A 102 -4.21 -6.20 -6.73
CA SER A 102 -3.06 -7.04 -7.08
C SER A 102 -3.31 -8.52 -6.75
N ILE A 103 -3.95 -8.82 -5.61
CA ILE A 103 -4.33 -10.19 -5.22
C ILE A 103 -5.38 -10.76 -6.19
N VAL A 104 -6.41 -9.98 -6.53
CA VAL A 104 -7.45 -10.38 -7.49
C VAL A 104 -6.85 -10.75 -8.84
N ARG A 105 -5.85 -9.99 -9.31
CA ARG A 105 -5.16 -10.28 -10.57
C ARG A 105 -4.31 -11.55 -10.52
N LEU A 106 -3.66 -11.81 -9.39
CA LEU A 106 -2.82 -13.00 -9.22
C LEU A 106 -3.65 -14.28 -9.03
N SER A 107 -4.91 -14.14 -8.58
CA SER A 107 -5.80 -15.26 -8.30
C SER A 107 -6.27 -15.96 -9.58
N PRO A 108 -6.21 -17.30 -9.65
CA PRO A 108 -6.83 -18.05 -10.74
C PRO A 108 -8.36 -17.87 -10.74
N PRO A 109 -9.07 -18.15 -11.85
CA PRO A 109 -10.52 -18.00 -11.95
C PRO A 109 -11.28 -19.08 -11.16
N THR A 110 -11.10 -19.09 -9.83
CA THR A 110 -11.73 -20.01 -8.88
C THR A 110 -12.60 -19.22 -7.89
N ARG A 111 -13.27 -19.92 -6.96
CA ARG A 111 -14.06 -19.29 -5.89
C ARG A 111 -13.27 -18.23 -5.10
N ILE A 112 -11.95 -18.37 -4.99
CA ILE A 112 -11.10 -17.40 -4.27
C ILE A 112 -11.09 -16.04 -4.96
N ARG A 113 -11.11 -16.00 -6.30
CA ARG A 113 -11.18 -14.74 -7.05
C ARG A 113 -12.47 -14.00 -6.79
N THR A 114 -13.59 -14.71 -6.67
CA THR A 114 -14.88 -14.10 -6.30
C THR A 114 -14.82 -13.51 -4.90
N VAL A 115 -14.31 -14.26 -3.92
CA VAL A 115 -14.12 -13.76 -2.54
C VAL A 115 -13.23 -12.51 -2.53
N ALA A 116 -12.14 -12.52 -3.30
CA ALA A 116 -11.21 -11.40 -3.40
C ALA A 116 -11.85 -10.15 -4.06
N CYS A 117 -12.70 -10.34 -5.08
CA CYS A 117 -13.48 -9.23 -5.65
C CYS A 117 -14.50 -8.69 -4.64
N CYS A 118 -15.20 -9.57 -3.92
CA CYS A 118 -16.16 -9.17 -2.89
C CYS A 118 -15.48 -8.40 -1.75
N SER A 119 -14.29 -8.81 -1.31
CA SER A 119 -13.54 -8.09 -0.28
C SER A 119 -13.03 -6.74 -0.78
N ALA A 120 -12.61 -6.62 -2.05
CA ALA A 120 -12.25 -5.33 -2.65
C ALA A 120 -13.45 -4.37 -2.66
N ALA A 121 -14.64 -4.86 -3.06
CA ALA A 121 -15.86 -4.06 -3.03
C ALA A 121 -16.24 -3.65 -1.60
N ALA A 122 -16.12 -4.57 -0.63
CA ALA A 122 -16.37 -4.28 0.78
C ALA A 122 -15.40 -3.21 1.33
N PHE A 123 -14.11 -3.27 0.97
CA PHE A 123 -13.14 -2.25 1.39
C PHE A 123 -13.50 -0.87 0.84
N GLY A 124 -13.88 -0.79 -0.44
CA GLY A 124 -14.35 0.46 -1.03
C GLY A 124 -15.59 1.01 -0.34
N ALA A 125 -16.57 0.15 -0.04
CA ALA A 125 -17.78 0.55 0.69
C ALA A 125 -17.48 1.04 2.11
N ILE A 126 -16.60 0.35 2.85
CA ILE A 126 -16.17 0.75 4.19
C ILE A 126 -15.42 2.09 4.14
N ALA A 127 -14.52 2.29 3.18
CA ALA A 127 -13.80 3.54 3.00
C ALA A 127 -14.75 4.73 2.79
N ILE A 128 -15.76 4.57 1.92
CA ILE A 128 -16.78 5.58 1.66
C ILE A 128 -17.63 5.83 2.91
N ALA A 129 -18.06 4.77 3.60
CA ALA A 129 -18.85 4.90 4.82
C ALA A 129 -18.08 5.65 5.92
N LEU A 130 -16.80 5.34 6.12
CA LEU A 130 -15.95 6.04 7.09
C LEU A 130 -15.75 7.51 6.71
N LEU A 131 -15.51 7.81 5.43
CA LEU A 131 -15.42 9.20 4.95
C LEU A 131 -16.71 9.97 5.24
N ILE A 132 -17.86 9.42 4.86
CA ILE A 132 -19.17 10.05 5.10
C ILE A 132 -19.37 10.26 6.60
N HIS A 133 -19.08 9.25 7.43
CA HIS A 133 -19.26 9.33 8.88
C HIS A 133 -18.41 10.45 9.49
N LYS A 134 -17.13 10.54 9.10
CA LYS A 134 -16.22 11.59 9.58
C LYS A 134 -16.68 12.98 9.14
N CYS A 135 -17.00 13.14 7.86
CA CYS A 135 -17.43 14.41 7.30
C CYS A 135 -18.75 14.87 7.90
N TRP A 136 -19.71 13.96 8.05
CA TRP A 136 -21.01 14.28 8.63
C TRP A 136 -20.88 14.72 10.09
N PHE A 137 -20.04 14.04 10.89
CA PHE A 137 -19.84 14.40 12.29
C PHE A 137 -19.18 15.78 12.44
N CYS A 138 -18.13 16.07 11.67
CA CYS A 138 -17.45 17.37 11.76
C CYS A 138 -18.20 18.51 11.09
N ALA A 139 -18.99 18.26 10.05
CA ALA A 139 -19.84 19.29 9.44
C ALA A 139 -21.07 19.63 10.28
N ARG A 140 -21.50 18.71 11.17
CA ARG A 140 -22.68 18.94 12.02
C ARG A 140 -22.37 19.79 13.26
N ASN A 141 -21.19 19.61 13.84
CA ASN A 141 -20.76 20.33 15.03
C ASN A 141 -19.75 21.39 14.60
N HIS A 142 -20.09 22.68 14.65
CA HIS A 142 -19.16 23.76 14.26
C HIS A 142 -18.25 24.23 15.42
N ASP A 143 -18.47 23.72 16.64
CA ASP A 143 -17.74 24.15 17.85
C ASP A 143 -16.21 23.99 17.73
N TRP A 144 -15.73 23.09 16.87
CA TRP A 144 -14.29 22.87 16.65
C TRP A 144 -13.64 23.90 15.71
N GLU A 145 -14.42 24.69 14.98
CA GLU A 145 -13.92 25.74 14.08
C GLU A 145 -13.59 27.03 14.84
N GLU A 146 -14.23 27.25 16.00
CA GLU A 146 -14.09 28.47 16.80
C GLU A 146 -13.01 28.36 17.90
N ILE A 147 -12.64 27.13 18.29
CA ILE A 147 -11.71 26.86 19.40
C ILE A 147 -10.36 26.43 18.84
N ALA A 148 -9.31 27.19 19.13
CA ALA A 148 -7.94 26.78 18.86
C ALA A 148 -7.42 25.91 20.03
N PRO A 149 -6.70 24.80 19.76
CA PRO A 149 -6.30 24.27 18.46
C PRO A 149 -7.45 23.56 17.72
N LEU A 150 -7.53 23.71 16.38
CA LEU A 150 -8.53 23.03 15.55
C LEU A 150 -8.41 21.52 15.73
N SER A 151 -9.39 20.93 16.38
CA SER A 151 -9.51 19.49 16.52
C SER A 151 -10.99 19.15 16.61
N CYS A 152 -11.52 18.63 15.51
CA CYS A 152 -12.84 18.01 15.56
C CYS A 152 -12.74 16.78 16.49
N SER A 153 -13.40 16.87 17.65
CA SER A 153 -13.54 15.79 18.62
C SER A 153 -14.53 14.77 18.07
N LEU A 154 -14.07 13.95 17.12
CA LEU A 154 -14.81 12.79 16.66
C LEU A 154 -15.17 11.91 17.85
N ALA A 155 -16.41 11.41 17.87
CA ALA A 155 -16.83 10.45 18.87
C ALA A 155 -15.89 9.23 18.89
N SER A 156 -15.59 8.71 20.08
CA SER A 156 -14.75 7.51 20.26
C SER A 156 -15.25 6.31 19.44
N SER A 157 -16.56 6.27 19.14
CA SER A 157 -17.17 5.27 18.25
C SER A 157 -16.57 5.27 16.84
N VAL A 158 -16.21 6.44 16.29
CA VAL A 158 -15.61 6.55 14.94
C VAL A 158 -14.20 5.97 14.94
N GLY A 159 -13.40 6.30 15.96
CA GLY A 159 -12.05 5.75 16.12
C GLY A 159 -12.06 4.24 16.31
N ILE A 160 -12.97 3.71 17.15
CA ILE A 160 -13.11 2.27 17.37
C ILE A 160 -13.52 1.55 16.07
N THR A 161 -14.52 2.09 15.36
CA THR A 161 -14.98 1.51 14.09
C THR A 161 -13.87 1.49 13.05
N GLN A 162 -13.07 2.57 12.99
CA GLN A 162 -11.91 2.65 12.10
C GLN A 162 -10.88 1.56 12.42
N VAL A 163 -10.45 1.40 13.68
CA VAL A 163 -9.45 0.39 14.04
C VAL A 163 -9.93 -1.03 13.78
N ILE A 164 -11.21 -1.32 14.07
CA ILE A 164 -11.78 -2.64 13.77
C ILE A 164 -11.76 -2.89 12.26
N ALA A 165 -12.16 -1.90 11.46
CA ALA A 165 -12.14 -2.00 10.01
C ALA A 165 -10.72 -2.16 9.45
N ASP A 166 -9.76 -1.42 9.99
CA ASP A 166 -8.35 -1.49 9.63
C ASP A 166 -7.77 -2.88 9.94
N PHE A 167 -8.04 -3.41 11.13
CA PHE A 167 -7.60 -4.74 11.54
C PHE A 167 -8.20 -5.84 10.66
N LEU A 168 -9.52 -5.82 10.41
CA LEU A 168 -10.18 -6.80 9.54
C LEU A 168 -9.66 -6.74 8.11
N SER A 169 -9.35 -5.53 7.63
CA SER A 169 -8.79 -5.32 6.29
C SER A 169 -7.39 -5.91 6.19
N ASP A 170 -6.51 -5.61 7.14
CA ASP A 170 -5.14 -6.13 7.20
C ASP A 170 -5.13 -7.67 7.34
N MET A 171 -6.01 -8.24 8.17
CA MET A 171 -6.17 -9.70 8.28
C MET A 171 -6.59 -10.34 6.95
N THR A 172 -7.54 -9.73 6.25
CA THR A 172 -7.99 -10.23 4.94
C THR A 172 -6.86 -10.17 3.90
N LEU A 173 -6.06 -9.11 3.91
CA LEU A 173 -4.90 -8.94 3.02
C LEU A 173 -3.79 -9.95 3.29
N VAL A 174 -3.67 -10.49 4.51
CA VAL A 174 -2.73 -11.57 4.84
C VAL A 174 -3.29 -12.94 4.49
N VAL A 175 -4.55 -13.21 4.89
CA VAL A 175 -5.15 -14.55 4.78
C VAL A 175 -5.41 -14.94 3.32
N LEU A 176 -5.91 -14.03 2.49
CA LEU A 176 -6.22 -14.34 1.09
C LEU A 176 -5.00 -14.81 0.27
N PRO A 177 -3.87 -14.08 0.21
CA PRO A 177 -2.70 -14.57 -0.49
C PRO A 177 -2.14 -15.84 0.16
N ALA A 178 -2.22 -16.00 1.49
CA ALA A 178 -1.80 -17.25 2.15
C ALA A 178 -2.59 -18.46 1.63
N GLN A 179 -3.90 -18.34 1.49
CA GLN A 179 -4.77 -19.42 1.00
C GLN A 179 -4.48 -19.74 -0.47
N ILE A 180 -4.30 -18.72 -1.32
CA ILE A 180 -3.94 -18.92 -2.73
C ILE A 180 -2.61 -19.67 -2.85
N LEU A 181 -1.61 -19.26 -2.04
CA LEU A 181 -0.30 -19.89 -2.04
C LEU A 181 -0.33 -21.31 -1.47
N HIS A 182 -1.16 -21.59 -0.45
CA HIS A 182 -1.26 -22.94 0.11
C HIS A 182 -1.78 -23.96 -0.91
N GLN A 183 -2.66 -23.54 -1.83
CA GLN A 183 -3.21 -24.42 -2.86
C GLN A 183 -2.22 -24.74 -3.99
N VAL A 184 -1.20 -23.89 -4.18
CA VAL A 184 -0.25 -24.02 -5.28
C VAL A 184 1.12 -24.30 -4.66
N LYS A 185 1.63 -25.53 -4.75
CA LYS A 185 2.93 -25.94 -4.18
C LYS A 185 4.06 -25.07 -4.77
N LEU A 186 4.43 -23.99 -4.10
CA LEU A 186 5.28 -22.94 -4.67
C LEU A 186 6.68 -22.83 -4.03
N PRO A 187 7.70 -22.44 -4.81
CA PRO A 187 9.11 -22.38 -4.40
C PRO A 187 9.43 -21.23 -3.44
N ARG A 188 10.61 -21.32 -2.79
CA ARG A 188 11.11 -20.45 -1.69
C ARG A 188 10.92 -18.93 -1.88
N ASN A 189 11.00 -18.42 -3.10
CA ASN A 189 10.87 -16.98 -3.39
C ASN A 189 9.54 -16.38 -2.93
N GLN A 190 8.47 -17.18 -2.89
CA GLN A 190 7.17 -16.69 -2.48
C GLN A 190 6.98 -16.59 -0.97
N ARG A 191 7.80 -17.33 -0.20
CA ARG A 191 7.81 -17.19 1.26
C ARG A 191 8.28 -15.81 1.69
N ILE A 192 9.22 -15.21 0.95
CA ILE A 192 9.71 -13.85 1.20
C ILE A 192 8.60 -12.83 0.96
N LEU A 193 7.82 -13.01 -0.12
CA LEU A 193 6.68 -12.14 -0.42
C LEU A 193 5.64 -12.16 0.69
N PHE A 194 5.28 -13.37 1.15
CA PHE A 194 4.34 -13.57 2.24
C PHE A 194 4.85 -12.95 3.55
N LEU A 195 6.12 -13.18 3.91
CA LEU A 195 6.72 -12.63 5.12
C LEU A 195 6.77 -11.09 5.08
N SER A 196 7.05 -10.51 3.91
CA SER A 196 7.08 -9.06 3.73
C SER A 196 5.70 -8.44 3.91
N VAL A 197 4.65 -9.03 3.33
CA VAL A 197 3.27 -8.53 3.49
C VAL A 197 2.81 -8.70 4.92
N PHE A 198 3.04 -9.88 5.51
CA PHE A 198 2.69 -10.16 6.90
C PHE A 198 3.34 -9.17 7.87
N SER A 199 4.65 -8.93 7.72
CA SER A 199 5.36 -7.94 8.52
C SER A 199 4.84 -6.53 8.30
N GLY A 200 4.49 -6.17 7.07
CA GLY A 200 3.90 -4.88 6.73
C GLY A 200 2.53 -4.68 7.39
N SER A 201 1.64 -5.67 7.31
CA SER A 201 0.31 -5.65 7.92
C SER A 201 0.36 -5.55 9.45
N LEU A 202 1.33 -6.22 10.09
CA LEU A 202 1.53 -6.06 11.53
C LEU A 202 1.96 -4.63 11.88
N MET A 203 2.86 -4.03 11.09
CA MET A 203 3.32 -2.66 11.30
C MET A 203 2.17 -1.66 11.14
N THR A 204 1.34 -1.80 10.10
CA THR A 204 0.18 -0.91 9.88
C THR A 204 -0.85 -1.04 10.99
N THR A 205 -1.11 -2.26 11.47
CA THR A 205 -2.00 -2.49 12.62
C THR A 205 -1.44 -1.88 13.92
N LEU A 206 -0.12 -1.97 14.15
CA LEU A 206 0.49 -1.32 15.31
C LEU A 206 0.35 0.20 15.23
N LEU A 207 0.56 0.80 14.05
CA LEU A 207 0.39 2.23 13.83
C LEU A 207 -1.06 2.68 14.01
N SER A 208 -2.05 1.88 13.58
CA SER A 208 -3.47 2.21 13.76
C SER A 208 -3.90 2.19 15.23
N ILE A 209 -3.39 1.23 16.02
CA ILE A 209 -3.61 1.19 17.47
C ILE A 209 -3.00 2.43 18.12
N VAL A 210 -1.75 2.75 17.79
CA VAL A 210 -1.06 3.94 18.30
C VAL A 210 -1.83 5.21 17.94
N HIS A 211 -2.27 5.33 16.69
CA HIS A 211 -3.06 6.47 16.22
C HIS A 211 -4.35 6.64 17.04
N VAL A 212 -5.08 5.56 17.32
CA VAL A 212 -6.31 5.66 18.12
C VAL A 212 -6.06 5.99 19.59
N VAL A 213 -4.97 5.49 20.19
CA VAL A 213 -4.61 5.87 21.57
C VAL A 213 -4.39 7.39 21.66
N PHE A 214 -3.63 7.96 20.72
CA PHE A 214 -3.37 9.41 20.70
C PHE A 214 -4.57 10.22 20.24
N PHE A 215 -5.43 9.66 19.40
CA PHE A 215 -6.70 10.26 19.02
C PHE A 215 -7.63 10.45 20.23
N ILE A 216 -7.68 9.48 21.14
CA ILE A 216 -8.51 9.56 22.37
C ILE A 216 -7.91 10.54 23.39
N GLN A 217 -6.57 10.62 23.48
CA GLN A 217 -5.88 11.55 24.40
C GLN A 217 -5.98 13.03 23.99
N ALA A 218 -6.57 13.33 22.83
CA ALA A 218 -6.86 14.68 22.33
C ALA A 218 -5.65 15.63 22.13
N ASP A 219 -4.42 15.12 22.09
CA ASP A 219 -3.27 15.94 21.67
C ASP A 219 -3.29 16.13 20.14
N PRO A 220 -3.51 17.36 19.63
CA PRO A 220 -3.70 17.62 18.20
C PRO A 220 -2.43 17.34 17.38
N ILE A 221 -1.24 17.55 17.96
CA ILE A 221 0.04 17.37 17.25
C ILE A 221 0.33 15.87 17.10
N LEU A 222 0.21 15.11 18.19
CA LEU A 222 0.41 13.66 18.17
C LEU A 222 -0.65 12.95 17.32
N LYS A 223 -1.90 13.41 17.36
CA LYS A 223 -2.98 12.90 16.49
C LYS A 223 -2.65 13.07 15.02
N ILE A 224 -2.18 14.25 14.59
CA ILE A 224 -1.80 14.48 13.19
C ILE A 224 -0.56 13.66 12.84
N LEU A 225 0.48 13.68 13.68
CA LEU A 225 1.72 12.94 13.43
C LEU A 225 1.45 11.45 13.20
N THR A 226 0.70 10.83 14.09
CA THR A 226 0.40 9.39 14.04
C THR A 226 -0.46 9.03 12.82
N ALA A 227 -1.42 9.90 12.45
CA ALA A 227 -2.20 9.72 11.22
C ALA A 227 -1.32 9.75 9.96
N GLN A 228 -0.38 10.71 9.88
CA GLN A 228 0.53 10.82 8.74
C GLN A 228 1.45 9.60 8.65
N LEU A 229 1.99 9.15 9.79
CA LEU A 229 2.81 7.94 9.85
C LEU A 229 2.02 6.72 9.38
N GLU A 230 0.83 6.47 9.95
CA GLU A 230 0.00 5.32 9.60
C GLU A 230 -0.32 5.27 8.10
N MET A 231 -0.78 6.39 7.53
CA MET A 231 -1.06 6.47 6.10
C MET A 231 0.20 6.23 5.26
N ALA A 232 1.30 6.93 5.55
CA ALA A 232 2.52 6.83 4.75
C ALA A 232 3.14 5.43 4.79
N PHE A 233 3.15 4.78 5.97
CA PHE A 233 3.60 3.39 6.09
C PHE A 233 2.68 2.43 5.34
N SER A 234 1.36 2.63 5.37
CA SER A 234 0.43 1.81 4.59
C SER A 234 0.69 1.89 3.09
N VAL A 235 1.01 3.08 2.57
CA VAL A 235 1.41 3.25 1.16
C VAL A 235 2.77 2.59 0.89
N ILE A 236 3.76 2.75 1.77
CA ILE A 236 5.07 2.08 1.63
C ILE A 236 4.90 0.57 1.57
N VAL A 237 4.08 -0.02 2.46
CA VAL A 237 3.81 -1.46 2.47
C VAL A 237 3.14 -1.90 1.16
N CYS A 238 2.29 -1.06 0.57
CA CYS A 238 1.69 -1.32 -0.75
C CYS A 238 2.74 -1.41 -1.85
N ASP A 239 3.80 -0.61 -1.76
CA ASP A 239 4.88 -0.56 -2.74
C ASP A 239 5.93 -1.66 -2.55
N LEU A 240 6.01 -2.30 -1.38
CA LEU A 240 6.96 -3.38 -1.10
C LEU A 240 6.87 -4.53 -2.10
N LEU A 241 5.65 -4.95 -2.47
CA LEU A 241 5.41 -6.08 -3.36
C LEU A 241 6.10 -5.92 -4.75
N PRO A 242 5.83 -4.84 -5.52
CA PRO A 242 6.55 -4.55 -6.77
C PRO A 242 8.06 -4.36 -6.58
N ILE A 243 8.48 -3.68 -5.51
CA ILE A 243 9.89 -3.37 -5.25
C ILE A 243 10.69 -4.65 -5.02
N VAL A 244 10.21 -5.52 -4.13
CA VAL A 244 10.85 -6.82 -3.83
C VAL A 244 10.91 -7.68 -5.08
N THR A 245 9.84 -7.70 -5.88
CA THR A 245 9.80 -8.46 -7.14
C THR A 245 10.83 -7.93 -8.14
N CYS A 246 10.98 -6.61 -8.25
CA CYS A 246 11.97 -5.98 -9.11
C CYS A 246 13.40 -6.29 -8.64
N LEU A 247 13.67 -6.08 -7.35
CA LEU A 247 14.96 -6.35 -6.74
C LEU A 247 15.38 -7.81 -6.95
N TYR A 248 14.46 -8.75 -6.72
CA TYR A 248 14.71 -10.17 -6.96
C TYR A 248 15.08 -10.47 -8.42
N LYS A 249 14.37 -9.86 -9.39
CA LYS A 249 14.69 -10.02 -10.82
C LYS A 249 16.07 -9.46 -11.17
N VAL A 250 16.41 -8.29 -10.64
CA VAL A 250 17.73 -7.65 -10.89
C VAL A 250 18.87 -8.46 -10.28
N LEU A 251 18.72 -8.92 -9.03
CA LEU A 251 19.72 -9.75 -8.37
C LEU A 251 19.90 -11.09 -9.10
N ARG A 252 18.80 -11.76 -9.47
CA ARG A 252 18.86 -13.01 -10.22
C ARG A 252 19.49 -12.84 -11.61
N SER A 253 19.21 -11.74 -12.30
CA SER A 253 19.86 -11.45 -13.59
C SER A 253 21.38 -11.31 -13.42
N ARG A 254 21.82 -10.59 -12.37
CA ARG A 254 23.24 -10.44 -12.05
C ARG A 254 23.91 -11.77 -11.72
N ASP A 255 23.26 -12.65 -10.97
CA ASP A 255 23.79 -13.99 -10.67
C ASP A 255 23.93 -14.86 -11.93
N LEU A 256 22.99 -14.74 -12.87
CA LEU A 256 23.08 -15.42 -14.16
C LEU A 256 24.22 -14.83 -15.02
N ASP A 257 24.37 -13.52 -15.09
CA ASP A 257 25.46 -12.86 -15.82
C ASP A 257 26.83 -13.22 -15.22
N LEU A 258 26.93 -13.30 -13.88
CA LEU A 258 28.15 -13.72 -13.19
C LEU A 258 28.48 -15.20 -13.40
N SER A 259 27.47 -16.08 -13.44
CA SER A 259 27.71 -17.51 -13.71
C SER A 259 28.11 -17.76 -15.16
N HIS A 260 27.53 -17.03 -16.12
CA HIS A 260 27.97 -17.05 -17.52
C HIS A 260 29.41 -16.52 -17.69
N ARG A 261 29.80 -15.49 -16.94
CA ARG A 261 31.18 -14.98 -16.94
C ARG A 261 32.19 -15.92 -16.26
N ARG A 262 31.75 -16.72 -15.28
CA ARG A 262 32.60 -17.68 -14.55
C ARG A 262 32.82 -18.99 -15.33
N TYR A 263 31.94 -19.32 -16.28
CA TYR A 263 32.14 -20.38 -17.27
C TYR A 263 32.23 -19.76 -18.67
N PRO A 264 33.37 -19.14 -19.04
CA PRO A 264 33.59 -18.76 -20.42
C PRO A 264 33.72 -20.04 -21.23
N THR A 265 32.67 -20.37 -21.98
CA THR A 265 32.73 -21.12 -23.23
C THR A 265 33.87 -22.14 -23.34
N GLU A 266 33.76 -23.28 -22.65
CA GLU A 266 34.48 -24.50 -23.03
C GLU A 266 33.57 -25.48 -23.81
N SER A 267 32.59 -24.93 -24.55
CA SER A 267 31.72 -25.72 -25.44
C SER A 267 31.34 -24.95 -26.71
N MET A 268 32.28 -24.23 -27.30
CA MET A 268 32.20 -23.75 -28.67
C MET A 268 33.44 -24.26 -29.41
N PHE A 269 33.56 -25.59 -29.60
CA PHE A 269 34.39 -26.28 -30.62
C PHE A 269 34.46 -27.79 -30.31
N LEU A 270 33.37 -28.53 -30.51
CA LEU A 270 33.26 -29.99 -30.80
C LEU A 270 31.77 -30.29 -30.59
N THR A 271 30.90 -30.34 -31.60
CA THR A 271 30.88 -31.35 -32.64
C THR A 271 30.09 -30.83 -33.84
N THR A 272 30.80 -30.47 -34.91
CA THR A 272 30.31 -30.67 -36.27
C THR A 272 31.09 -31.85 -36.83
N PHE A 273 30.46 -32.64 -37.71
CA PHE A 273 30.90 -33.92 -38.31
C PHE A 273 30.50 -35.18 -37.54
N VAL A 274 29.28 -35.66 -37.79
CA VAL A 274 29.08 -36.95 -38.48
C VAL A 274 27.91 -36.80 -39.45
N ASP A 275 28.20 -37.05 -40.73
CA ASP A 275 27.31 -37.06 -41.89
C ASP A 275 26.69 -38.47 -42.10
N ILE A 276 25.41 -38.49 -42.55
CA ILE A 276 24.75 -39.46 -43.50
C ILE A 276 24.36 -40.88 -42.98
N PRO A 277 23.31 -41.61 -43.49
CA PRO A 277 22.20 -41.27 -44.43
C PRO A 277 20.76 -41.59 -43.94
N SER A 278 19.82 -41.12 -44.77
CA SER A 278 18.41 -41.52 -44.97
C SER A 278 18.10 -43.04 -45.01
N SER A 279 16.95 -43.42 -44.44
CA SER A 279 16.11 -44.50 -44.97
C SER A 279 14.63 -44.18 -44.76
N ASP A 280 13.91 -44.06 -45.87
CA ASP A 280 12.46 -44.11 -45.96
C ASP A 280 11.88 -45.37 -45.31
N SER A 281 10.70 -45.27 -44.69
CA SER A 281 9.47 -45.93 -45.19
C SER A 281 8.35 -45.99 -44.13
N HIS A 282 7.17 -45.51 -44.57
CA HIS A 282 5.82 -45.99 -44.23
C HIS A 282 5.27 -45.91 -42.80
N ALA A 283 4.29 -45.01 -42.61
CA ALA A 283 2.86 -45.33 -42.40
C ALA A 283 2.13 -44.09 -41.84
N THR A 284 1.48 -43.29 -42.68
CA THR A 284 0.02 -43.28 -42.88
C THR A 284 -0.84 -43.23 -41.61
N ALA A 285 -1.47 -42.05 -41.45
CA ALA A 285 -2.91 -41.87 -41.27
C ALA A 285 -3.50 -41.86 -39.83
N GLU A 286 -4.44 -40.91 -39.68
CA GLU A 286 -5.57 -40.89 -38.73
C GLU A 286 -5.26 -40.68 -37.23
N LEU A 287 -5.61 -39.52 -36.66
CA LEU A 287 -6.94 -39.32 -36.08
C LEU A 287 -7.12 -37.89 -35.54
N LYS A 288 -8.17 -37.23 -36.02
CA LYS A 288 -8.82 -36.06 -35.41
C LYS A 288 -9.48 -36.42 -34.08
N PHE A 289 -9.86 -35.38 -33.34
CA PHE A 289 -10.76 -35.33 -32.18
C PHE A 289 -10.14 -35.73 -30.83
N ILE A 290 -10.20 -34.80 -29.87
CA ILE A 290 -11.26 -34.76 -28.86
C ILE A 290 -11.19 -33.39 -28.16
N THR A 291 -12.31 -32.67 -28.26
CA THR A 291 -12.94 -31.70 -27.34
C THR A 291 -12.12 -31.06 -26.22
#